data_AF-A0A952TTN9-F1
#
_entry.id   AF-A0A952TTN9-F1
#
_cell.length_a   1.000
_cell.length_b   1.000
_cell.length_c   1.000
_cell.angle_alpha   90.00
_cell.angle_beta   90.00
_cell.angle_gamma   90.00
#
_symmetry.space_group_name_H-M   'P 1'
#
loop_
_entity.id
_entity.type
_entity.pdbx_description
1 polymer ?
#
loop_
_entity_poly.entity_id
_entity_poly.type
_entity_poly.pdbx_seq_one_letter_code
_entity_poly.pdbx_strand_id
1 'polypeptide(L)'
;MTSQLRVFLFGFRKTLPFQSGVIPFGLLYATLAGAVGFPWWITFMLSIVVFGGSSQLVFVDLMQTLASPLQATLGSNIVNAR
;
A
#
# COMPACT_ATOMS: atom_id res chain seq x y z
N MET A 1 -29.25 -2.54 -23.44
CA MET A 1 -28.67 -1.53 -22.54
C MET A 1 -28.45 -2.16 -21.17
N THR A 2 -27.24 -2.57 -20.84
CA THR A 2 -26.91 -3.01 -19.46
C THR A 2 -26.98 -1.80 -18.54
N SER A 3 -27.62 -1.92 -17.37
CA SER A 3 -27.64 -0.80 -16.41
C SER A 3 -26.23 -0.58 -15.85
N GLN A 4 -25.83 0.67 -15.66
CA GLN A 4 -24.49 1.05 -15.17
C GLN A 4 -24.14 0.34 -13.84
N LEU A 5 -25.13 0.17 -12.96
CA LEU A 5 -25.00 -0.59 -11.72
C LEU A 5 -24.64 -2.07 -11.94
N ARG A 6 -25.19 -2.70 -12.99
CA ARG A 6 -24.86 -4.09 -13.33
C ARG A 6 -23.41 -4.24 -13.76
N VAL A 7 -22.89 -3.27 -14.52
CA VAL A 7 -21.48 -3.26 -14.96
C VAL A 7 -20.54 -3.03 -13.78
N PHE A 8 -20.84 -2.06 -12.91
CA PHE A 8 -20.08 -1.81 -11.68
C PHE A 8 -20.04 -3.05 -10.78
N LEU A 9 -21.21 -3.65 -10.50
CA LEU A 9 -21.31 -4.79 -9.60
C LEU A 9 -20.63 -6.04 -10.18
N PHE A 10 -20.67 -6.20 -11.50
CA PHE A 10 -19.93 -7.26 -12.18
C PHE A 10 -18.42 -7.08 -12.01
N GLY A 11 -17.88 -5.88 -12.24
CA GLY A 11 -16.47 -5.57 -12.02
C GLY A 11 -16.05 -5.80 -10.57
N PHE A 12 -16.81 -5.26 -9.61
CA PHE A 12 -16.56 -5.43 -8.18
C PHE A 12 -16.47 -6.91 -7.79
N ARG A 13 -17.44 -7.73 -8.20
CA ARG A 13 -17.43 -9.18 -7.91
C ARG A 13 -16.26 -9.91 -8.56
N LYS A 14 -15.87 -9.50 -9.77
CA LYS A 14 -14.70 -10.08 -10.47
C LYS A 14 -13.38 -9.72 -9.79
N THR A 15 -13.31 -8.60 -9.08
CA THR A 15 -12.13 -8.20 -8.29
C THR A 15 -12.09 -8.78 -6.88
N LEU A 16 -13.20 -9.34 -6.35
CA LEU A 16 -13.21 -9.93 -5.00
C LEU A 16 -12.15 -11.03 -4.77
N PRO A 17 -11.89 -11.97 -5.72
CA PRO A 17 -10.83 -12.95 -5.55
C PRO A 17 -9.45 -12.31 -5.37
N PHE A 18 -9.18 -11.18 -6.04
CA PHE A 18 -7.94 -10.43 -5.89
C PHE A 18 -7.83 -9.77 -4.50
N GLN A 19 -8.95 -9.30 -3.92
CA GLN A 19 -8.95 -8.70 -2.59
C GLN A 19 -8.51 -9.64 -1.46
N SER A 20 -8.60 -10.97 -1.68
CA SER A 20 -8.10 -11.95 -0.71
C SER A 20 -6.60 -11.77 -0.38
N GLY A 21 -5.79 -11.29 -1.33
CA GLY A 21 -4.39 -10.94 -1.11
C GLY A 21 -4.19 -9.51 -0.59
N VAL A 22 -5.07 -8.59 -0.96
CA VAL A 22 -4.96 -7.17 -0.57
C VAL A 22 -5.21 -6.96 0.92
N ILE A 23 -6.14 -7.70 1.52
CA ILE A 23 -6.44 -7.60 2.96
C ILE A 23 -5.21 -7.96 3.83
N PRO A 24 -4.59 -9.16 3.71
CA PRO A 24 -3.41 -9.49 4.51
C PRO A 24 -2.23 -8.57 4.19
N PHE A 25 -2.11 -8.10 2.95
CA PHE A 25 -1.10 -7.11 2.57
C PHE A 25 -1.28 -5.77 3.30
N GLY A 26 -2.50 -5.23 3.34
CA GLY A 26 -2.81 -3.99 4.05
C GLY A 26 -2.58 -4.10 5.55
N LEU A 27 -2.92 -5.27 6.14
CA LEU A 27 -2.63 -5.56 7.54
C LEU A 27 -1.12 -5.61 7.82
N LEU A 28 -0.34 -6.28 6.97
CA LEU A 28 1.12 -6.31 7.07
C LEU A 28 1.71 -4.89 7.02
N TYR A 29 1.26 -4.06 6.08
CA TYR A 29 1.69 -2.68 5.99
C TYR A 29 1.35 -1.87 7.26
N ALA A 30 0.13 -2.02 7.77
CA ALA A 30 -0.31 -1.32 8.97
C ALA A 30 0.48 -1.73 10.22
N THR A 31 0.78 -3.02 10.38
CA THR A 31 1.59 -3.50 11.52
C THR A 31 3.04 -3.03 11.43
N LEU A 32 3.65 -3.06 10.23
CA LEU A 32 5.01 -2.56 10.03
C LEU A 32 5.09 -1.04 10.28
N ALA A 33 4.11 -0.27 9.80
CA ALA A 33 4.08 1.18 10.02
C ALA A 33 3.87 1.52 11.50
N GLY A 34 3.04 0.73 12.20
CA GLY A 34 2.89 0.81 13.65
C GLY A 34 4.18 0.51 14.40
N ALA A 35 4.97 -0.47 13.94
CA ALA A 35 6.27 -0.82 14.54
C ALA A 35 7.33 0.29 14.36
N VAL A 36 7.27 1.08 13.28
CA VAL A 36 8.08 2.30 13.10
C VAL A 36 7.63 3.44 14.02
N GLY A 37 6.43 3.33 14.61
CA GLY A 37 5.82 4.38 15.43
C GLY A 37 5.06 5.43 14.61
N PHE A 38 4.70 5.14 13.36
CA PHE A 38 3.87 6.05 12.58
C PHE A 38 2.45 6.10 13.15
N PRO A 39 1.88 7.30 13.35
CA PRO A 39 0.47 7.44 13.67
C PRO A 39 -0.37 6.98 12.48
N TRP A 40 -1.55 6.44 12.77
CA TRP A 40 -2.45 5.82 11.78
C TRP A 40 -2.75 6.71 10.57
N TRP A 41 -2.82 8.03 10.76
CA TRP A 41 -3.07 8.98 9.69
C TRP A 41 -1.90 9.10 8.72
N ILE A 42 -0.64 8.99 9.16
CA ILE A 42 0.54 8.98 8.27
C ILE A 42 0.53 7.72 7.40
N THR A 43 0.25 6.56 8.00
CA THR A 43 0.12 5.28 7.30
C THR A 43 -0.96 5.36 6.20
N PHE A 44 -2.08 6.03 6.48
CA PHE A 44 -3.11 6.31 5.48
C PHE A 44 -2.63 7.30 4.40
N MET A 45 -2.00 8.42 4.79
CA MET A 45 -1.50 9.43 3.86
C MET A 45 -0.46 8.85 2.89
N LEU A 46 0.44 7.99 3.36
CA LEU A 46 1.42 7.31 2.50
C LEU A 46 0.72 6.45 1.43
N SER A 47 -0.42 5.84 1.74
CA SER A 47 -1.20 5.06 0.77
C SER A 47 -1.85 5.92 -0.31
N ILE A 48 -2.23 7.15 0.05
CA ILE A 48 -2.81 8.11 -0.90
C ILE A 48 -1.72 8.72 -1.78
N VAL A 49 -0.57 9.08 -1.20
CA VAL A 49 0.49 9.82 -1.90
C VAL A 49 1.37 8.91 -2.75
N VAL A 50 1.82 7.77 -2.20
CA VAL A 50 2.81 6.91 -2.86
C VAL A 50 2.17 5.97 -3.88
N PHE A 51 0.92 5.55 -3.63
CA PHE A 51 0.11 4.72 -4.55
C PHE A 51 0.87 3.53 -5.17
N GLY A 52 1.65 2.83 -4.34
CA GLY A 52 2.51 1.73 -4.79
C GLY A 52 2.78 0.76 -3.65
N GLY A 53 1.95 -0.28 -3.52
CA GLY A 53 1.96 -1.17 -2.36
C GLY A 53 3.36 -1.71 -2.02
N SER A 54 4.09 -2.21 -3.02
CA SER A 54 5.47 -2.70 -2.86
C SER A 54 6.41 -1.63 -2.28
N SER A 55 6.39 -0.42 -2.84
CA SER A 55 7.22 0.69 -2.37
C SER A 55 6.85 1.14 -0.96
N GLN A 56 5.59 1.09 -0.57
CA GLN A 56 5.17 1.43 0.80
C GLN A 56 5.72 0.45 1.84
N LEU A 57 5.74 -0.84 1.53
CA LEU A 57 6.35 -1.85 2.41
C LEU A 57 7.86 -1.63 2.54
N VAL A 58 8.55 -1.44 1.41
CA VAL A 58 10.01 -1.21 1.40
C VAL A 58 10.37 0.09 2.11
N PHE A 59 9.58 1.15 1.92
CA PHE A 59 9.79 2.41 2.60
C PHE A 59 9.72 2.23 4.13
N VAL A 60 8.66 1.58 4.62
CA VAL A 60 8.47 1.36 6.06
C VAL A 60 9.53 0.43 6.63
N ASP A 61 9.92 -0.61 5.90
CA ASP A 61 11.00 -1.53 6.28
C ASP A 61 12.35 -0.78 6.40
N LEU A 62 12.68 0.08 5.44
CA LEU A 62 13.88 0.91 5.50
C LEU A 62 13.83 1.89 6.68
N MET A 63 12.68 2.47 6.98
CA MET A 63 12.49 3.34 8.15
C MET A 63 12.73 2.61 9.49
N GLN A 64 12.56 1.27 9.56
CA GLN A 64 12.90 0.49 10.75
C GLN A 64 14.42 0.38 10.97
N THR A 65 15.22 0.43 9.90
CA THR A 65 16.68 0.24 9.94
C THR A 65 17.49 1.52 10.18
N LEU A 66 16.86 2.58 10.72
CA LEU A 66 17.44 3.91 10.92
C LEU A 66 17.89 4.61 9.63
N ALA A 67 17.35 4.23 8.47
CA ALA A 67 17.60 4.94 7.23
C ALA A 67 17.05 6.37 7.30
N SER A 68 17.76 7.33 6.71
CA SER A 68 17.18 8.67 6.55
C SER A 68 15.90 8.60 5.68
N PRO A 69 14.88 9.45 5.91
CA PRO A 69 13.66 9.44 5.10
C PRO A 69 13.93 9.60 3.60
N LEU A 70 14.98 10.34 3.23
CA LEU A 70 15.42 10.50 1.85
C LEU A 70 15.93 9.17 1.26
N GLN A 71 16.79 8.44 1.98
CA GLN A 71 17.29 7.14 1.54
C GLN A 71 16.16 6.11 1.44
N ALA A 72 15.24 6.10 2.41
CA ALA A 72 14.07 5.23 2.38
C ALA A 72 13.20 5.50 1.14
N THR A 73 12.98 6.79 0.81
CA THR A 73 12.22 7.21 -0.37
C THR A 73 12.93 6.80 -1.67
N LEU A 74 14.24 7.03 -1.77
CA LEU A 74 15.00 6.64 -2.97
C LEU A 74 15.01 5.12 -3.15
N GLY A 75 15.28 4.38 -2.07
CA GLY A 75 15.25 2.92 -2.06
C GLY A 75 13.90 2.35 -2.46
N SER A 76 12.80 2.92 -1.93
CA SER A 76 11.45 2.48 -2.29
C SER A 76 11.06 2.82 -3.73
N ASN A 77 11.58 3.91 -4.30
CA ASN A 77 11.32 4.28 -5.70
C ASN A 77 12.10 3.39 -6.69
N ILE A 78 13.31 2.95 -6.34
CA ILE A 78 14.08 1.99 -7.16
C ILE A 78 13.28 0.70 -7.38
N VAL A 79 12.53 0.27 -6.37
CA VAL A 79 11.65 -0.91 -6.45
C VAL A 79 10.51 -0.75 -7.47
N ASN A 80 10.06 0.48 -7.72
CA ASN A 80 9.04 0.76 -8.74
C ASN A 80 9.63 0.99 -10.13
N ALA A 81 10.93 1.28 -10.22
CA ALA A 81 11.64 1.55 -11.48
C ALA A 81 12.14 0.28 -12.20
N ARG A 82 11.97 -0.89 -11.59
CA ARG A 82 12.29 -2.21 -12.16
C ARG A 82 11.05 -2.85 -12.78
#